data_AF-A0A9E2U9H7-F1
#
_entry.id   AF-A0A9E2U9H7-F1
#
_cell.length_a   1.000
_cell.length_b   1.000
_cell.length_c   1.000
_cell.angle_alpha   90.00
_cell.angle_beta   90.00
_cell.angle_gamma   90.00
#
_symmetry.space_group_name_H-M   'P 1'
#
loop_
_entity.id
_entity.type
_entity.pdbx_description
1 polymer ?
#
loop_
_entity_poly.entity_id
_entity_poly.type
_entity_poly.pdbx_seq_one_letter_code
_entity_poly.pdbx_strand_id
1 'polypeptide(L)'
;MKVESVDVAQLDVVTELPDLRRDLHVFVDYVRAREVKRSHRGNALSKADAKRLARLLSDQDAVREVDEEGYSAWIDFVDDIALRLGFVHYDTKGQYTGYTSQEPSFPDNYIEYRAKPNEQFLAAKAADQESTLLKMLVHQGQGSASEFYRQGVLGRLEGFNQWGSAIGVMPRLDFPAVRRFLLGLLAECPCGQWLSTASLVEHLKNHHRYFLIPAKPRFKNEHDARSGRYGNFHESKDAWGHEIDVHESDPDGFERVEGRYVERFLEGVPLVLRYVDVAYARKPPRAIYPPLGCLQAFRVSDRLRRALEGRIAEPRVTVTPNFDVHVIAETYPAGVLAQ
;
A
#
# COMPACT_ATOMS: atom_id res chain seq x y z
N MET A 1 0.60 16.55 -19.31
CA MET A 1 1.64 16.32 -18.29
C MET A 1 3.01 16.22 -18.97
N LYS A 2 4.08 16.84 -18.43
CA LYS A 2 5.47 16.69 -18.94
C LYS A 2 6.29 15.94 -17.90
N VAL A 3 6.51 14.66 -18.11
CA VAL A 3 7.36 13.79 -17.27
C VAL A 3 8.36 13.14 -18.22
N GLU A 4 9.63 13.15 -17.84
CA GLU A 4 10.73 12.74 -18.72
C GLU A 4 10.87 11.21 -18.73
N SER A 5 11.14 10.65 -19.90
CA SER A 5 11.50 9.23 -20.03
C SER A 5 12.93 8.99 -19.52
N VAL A 6 13.18 7.81 -18.94
CA VAL A 6 14.48 7.46 -18.37
C VAL A 6 14.86 6.01 -18.70
N ASP A 7 16.16 5.77 -18.89
CA ASP A 7 16.70 4.41 -19.00
C ASP A 7 16.92 3.80 -17.61
N VAL A 8 16.46 2.57 -17.44
CA VAL A 8 16.50 1.84 -16.16
C VAL A 8 17.58 0.77 -16.11
N ALA A 9 18.43 0.63 -17.14
CA ALA A 9 19.45 -0.42 -17.21
C ALA A 9 20.42 -0.45 -16.00
N GLN A 10 20.66 0.69 -15.36
CA GLN A 10 21.52 0.80 -14.16
C GLN A 10 20.73 0.83 -12.84
N LEU A 11 19.41 0.79 -12.90
CA LEU A 11 18.54 0.79 -11.73
C LEU A 11 18.24 -0.65 -11.28
N ASP A 12 17.76 -0.77 -10.06
CA ASP A 12 17.20 -2.00 -9.53
C ASP A 12 15.69 -2.02 -9.79
N VAL A 13 15.28 -2.76 -10.81
CA VAL A 13 13.88 -2.86 -11.26
C VAL A 13 13.17 -3.95 -10.47
N VAL A 14 12.01 -3.63 -9.90
CA VAL A 14 11.20 -4.63 -9.23
C VAL A 14 10.45 -5.47 -10.27
N THR A 15 10.77 -6.76 -10.33
CA THR A 15 10.23 -7.67 -11.35
C THR A 15 9.23 -8.69 -10.81
N GLU A 16 9.31 -9.04 -9.53
CA GLU A 16 8.54 -10.14 -8.94
C GLU A 16 7.77 -9.64 -7.73
N LEU A 17 6.55 -9.15 -7.99
CA LEU A 17 5.63 -8.72 -6.95
C LEU A 17 4.61 -9.83 -6.66
N PRO A 18 4.14 -10.00 -5.42
CA PRO A 18 2.98 -10.84 -5.18
C PRO A 18 1.71 -10.23 -5.82
N ASP A 19 0.67 -11.06 -5.97
CA ASP A 19 -0.60 -10.69 -6.58
C ASP A 19 -1.71 -10.67 -5.52
N LEU A 20 -2.08 -9.46 -5.08
CA LEU A 20 -3.17 -9.27 -4.10
C LEU A 20 -4.48 -9.96 -4.54
N ARG A 21 -4.80 -9.92 -5.84
CA ARG A 21 -6.08 -10.44 -6.33
C ARG A 21 -6.13 -11.95 -6.19
N ARG A 22 -5.03 -12.63 -6.51
CA ARG A 22 -4.89 -14.08 -6.28
C ARG A 22 -4.88 -14.39 -4.79
N ASP A 23 -3.99 -13.73 -4.06
CA ASP A 23 -3.63 -14.12 -2.70
C ASP A 23 -4.76 -13.87 -1.70
N LEU A 24 -5.60 -12.86 -1.95
CA LEU A 24 -6.83 -12.63 -1.20
C LEU A 24 -7.76 -13.85 -1.24
N HIS A 25 -7.96 -14.45 -2.41
CA HIS A 25 -8.83 -15.62 -2.54
C HIS A 25 -8.18 -16.89 -2.00
N VAL A 26 -6.88 -17.07 -2.21
CA VAL A 26 -6.13 -18.17 -1.61
C VAL A 26 -6.21 -18.13 -0.08
N PHE A 27 -6.10 -16.95 0.52
CA PHE A 27 -6.25 -16.76 1.97
C PHE A 27 -7.67 -17.08 2.44
N VAL A 28 -8.70 -16.57 1.77
CA VAL A 28 -10.10 -16.82 2.13
C VAL A 28 -10.44 -18.31 2.02
N ASP A 29 -9.97 -19.00 0.98
CA ASP A 29 -10.17 -20.44 0.82
C ASP A 29 -9.44 -21.24 1.91
N TYR A 30 -8.23 -20.81 2.29
CA TYR A 30 -7.48 -21.42 3.39
C TYR A 30 -8.26 -21.36 4.72
N VAL A 31 -8.78 -20.17 5.05
CA VAL A 31 -9.58 -19.95 6.27
C VAL A 31 -10.93 -20.67 6.20
N ARG A 32 -11.58 -20.69 5.03
CA ARG A 32 -12.84 -21.43 4.86
C ARG A 32 -12.69 -22.93 5.11
N ALA A 33 -11.56 -23.50 4.72
CA ALA A 33 -11.31 -24.93 4.82
C ALA A 33 -10.75 -25.37 6.19
N ARG A 34 -10.43 -24.45 7.11
CA ARG A 34 -9.67 -24.74 8.33
C ARG A 34 -10.11 -23.88 9.50
N GLU A 35 -10.12 -24.46 10.69
CA GLU A 35 -10.25 -23.67 11.92
C GLU A 35 -8.91 -22.96 12.21
N VAL A 36 -8.82 -21.68 11.86
CA VAL A 36 -7.63 -20.87 12.10
C VAL A 36 -7.79 -20.09 13.40
N LYS A 37 -7.03 -20.47 14.42
CA LYS A 37 -6.99 -19.77 15.72
C LYS A 37 -5.87 -18.73 15.73
N ARG A 38 -6.20 -17.50 16.15
CA ARG A 38 -5.23 -16.44 16.39
C ARG A 38 -4.61 -16.56 17.78
N SER A 39 -3.42 -15.99 17.96
CA SER A 39 -2.72 -16.00 19.23
C SER A 39 -3.46 -15.18 20.29
N HIS A 40 -3.47 -15.68 21.52
CA HIS A 40 -4.11 -15.01 22.66
C HIS A 40 -3.55 -13.61 22.93
N ARG A 41 -2.25 -13.40 22.67
CA ARG A 41 -1.57 -12.10 22.78
C ARG A 41 -1.10 -11.66 21.40
N GLY A 42 -1.19 -10.37 21.10
CA GLY A 42 -0.82 -9.79 19.80
C GLY A 42 -1.76 -10.11 18.64
N ASN A 43 -2.69 -11.06 18.82
CA ASN A 43 -3.69 -11.42 17.82
C ASN A 43 -3.10 -11.80 16.44
N ALA A 44 -1.95 -12.48 16.44
CA ALA A 44 -1.25 -12.90 15.24
C ALA A 44 -1.69 -14.30 14.79
N LEU A 45 -1.40 -14.66 13.54
CA LEU A 45 -1.53 -16.03 13.07
C LEU A 45 -0.54 -16.95 13.81
N SER A 46 -0.91 -18.22 14.00
CA SER A 46 0.04 -19.20 14.52
C SER A 46 1.20 -19.39 13.52
N LYS A 47 2.44 -19.63 14.00
CA LYS A 47 3.59 -19.89 13.10
C LYS A 47 3.31 -21.05 12.12
N ALA A 48 2.51 -22.03 12.54
CA ALA A 48 2.12 -23.15 11.70
C ALA A 48 1.18 -22.73 10.55
N ASP A 49 0.21 -21.88 10.81
CA ASP A 49 -0.70 -21.37 9.77
C ASP A 49 -0.03 -20.33 8.88
N ALA A 50 0.77 -19.43 9.45
CA ALA A 50 1.59 -18.49 8.70
C ALA A 50 2.53 -19.21 7.72
N LYS A 51 3.20 -20.30 8.14
CA LYS A 51 4.09 -21.07 7.26
C LYS A 51 3.35 -21.81 6.15
N ARG A 52 2.11 -22.24 6.40
CA ARG A 52 1.27 -22.86 5.35
C ARG A 52 0.81 -21.82 4.35
N LEU A 53 0.32 -20.67 4.81
CA LEU A 53 -0.08 -19.57 3.95
C LEU A 53 1.10 -19.04 3.12
N ALA A 54 2.28 -18.89 3.71
CA ALA A 54 3.50 -18.48 3.02
C ALA A 54 3.85 -19.35 1.81
N ARG A 55 3.50 -20.65 1.83
CA ARG A 55 3.73 -21.57 0.71
C ARG A 55 2.65 -21.52 -0.37
N LEU A 56 1.49 -20.95 -0.06
CA LEU A 56 0.32 -20.89 -0.94
C LEU A 56 0.23 -19.52 -1.63
N LEU A 57 0.56 -18.45 -0.90
CA LEU A 57 0.58 -17.08 -1.42
C LEU A 57 1.74 -16.90 -2.41
N SER A 58 1.67 -15.83 -3.19
CA SER A 58 2.58 -15.58 -4.31
C SER A 58 3.86 -14.82 -3.93
N ASP A 59 3.97 -14.38 -2.68
CA ASP A 59 5.18 -13.75 -2.17
C ASP A 59 6.28 -14.79 -1.93
N GLN A 60 7.40 -14.64 -2.63
CA GLN A 60 8.52 -15.58 -2.56
C GLN A 60 9.30 -15.46 -1.25
N ASP A 61 9.28 -14.27 -0.62
CA ASP A 61 9.99 -14.01 0.62
C ASP A 61 9.21 -14.47 1.86
N ALA A 62 7.88 -14.63 1.75
CA ALA A 62 7.00 -14.94 2.88
C ALA A 62 7.44 -16.17 3.69
N VAL A 63 8.00 -17.22 3.05
CA VAL A 63 8.47 -18.41 3.78
C VAL A 63 9.68 -18.08 4.64
N ARG A 64 10.62 -17.29 4.11
CA ARG A 64 11.81 -16.84 4.82
C ARG A 64 11.42 -15.92 5.98
N GLU A 65 10.56 -14.94 5.72
CA GLU A 65 10.05 -14.00 6.74
C GLU A 65 9.40 -14.75 7.91
N VAL A 66 8.50 -15.70 7.64
CA VAL A 66 7.84 -16.46 8.70
C VAL A 66 8.83 -17.33 9.48
N ASP A 67 9.87 -17.86 8.83
CA ASP A 67 10.87 -18.67 9.51
C ASP A 67 11.77 -17.82 10.43
N GLU A 68 12.19 -16.63 9.97
CA GLU A 68 13.06 -15.67 10.67
C GLU A 68 12.30 -14.86 11.74
N GLU A 69 11.20 -14.21 11.37
CA GLU A 69 10.48 -13.23 12.20
C GLU A 69 9.19 -13.82 12.83
N GLY A 70 8.72 -14.96 12.35
CA GLY A 70 7.48 -15.60 12.83
C GLY A 70 6.19 -15.06 12.19
N TYR A 71 6.28 -14.03 11.35
CA TYR A 71 5.19 -13.44 10.59
C TYR A 71 5.66 -13.07 9.18
N SER A 72 4.73 -12.68 8.30
CA SER A 72 5.06 -12.09 7.00
C SER A 72 4.19 -10.87 6.78
N ALA A 73 4.81 -9.76 6.37
CA ALA A 73 4.10 -8.50 6.15
C ALA A 73 3.04 -8.65 5.04
N TRP A 74 3.32 -9.45 4.01
CA TRP A 74 2.35 -9.72 2.95
C TRP A 74 1.16 -10.53 3.44
N ILE A 75 1.38 -11.58 4.25
CA ILE A 75 0.29 -12.39 4.81
C ILE A 75 -0.62 -11.52 5.70
N ASP A 76 -0.02 -10.73 6.59
CA ASP A 76 -0.76 -9.85 7.50
C ASP A 76 -1.53 -8.77 6.73
N PHE A 77 -0.98 -8.28 5.62
CA PHE A 77 -1.66 -7.34 4.74
C PHE A 77 -2.87 -7.97 4.03
N VAL A 78 -2.72 -9.18 3.48
CA VAL A 78 -3.82 -9.91 2.84
C VAL A 78 -4.95 -10.23 3.84
N ASP A 79 -4.59 -10.61 5.07
CA ASP A 79 -5.52 -10.80 6.18
C ASP A 79 -6.29 -9.51 6.53
N ASP A 80 -5.61 -8.37 6.70
CA ASP A 80 -6.24 -7.07 6.94
C ASP A 80 -7.20 -6.68 5.79
N ILE A 81 -6.82 -6.97 4.53
CA ILE A 81 -7.69 -6.73 3.38
C ILE A 81 -8.94 -7.61 3.43
N ALA A 82 -8.79 -8.91 3.70
CA ALA A 82 -9.91 -9.84 3.81
C ALA A 82 -10.88 -9.45 4.93
N LEU A 83 -10.34 -9.00 6.07
CA LEU A 83 -11.13 -8.49 7.20
C LEU A 83 -11.90 -7.22 6.82
N ARG A 84 -11.25 -6.25 6.16
CA ARG A 84 -11.88 -4.98 5.75
C ARG A 84 -12.98 -5.15 4.72
N LEU A 85 -12.81 -6.08 3.79
CA LEU A 85 -13.84 -6.47 2.82
C LEU A 85 -14.96 -7.29 3.49
N GLY A 86 -14.75 -7.74 4.72
CA GLY A 86 -15.71 -8.50 5.50
C GLY A 86 -15.81 -9.96 5.07
N PHE A 87 -14.85 -10.48 4.28
CA PHE A 87 -14.80 -11.88 3.88
C PHE A 87 -14.49 -12.80 5.07
N VAL A 88 -13.76 -12.25 6.04
CA VAL A 88 -13.51 -12.88 7.33
C VAL A 88 -13.89 -11.95 8.47
N HIS A 89 -14.06 -12.51 9.66
CA HIS A 89 -14.28 -11.78 10.89
C HIS A 89 -13.51 -12.43 12.04
N TYR A 90 -12.96 -11.62 12.92
CA TYR A 90 -12.36 -12.03 14.19
C TYR A 90 -12.31 -10.82 15.12
N ASP A 91 -12.14 -11.05 16.41
CA ASP A 91 -11.99 -9.98 17.39
C ASP A 91 -10.68 -9.22 17.15
N THR A 92 -10.77 -7.91 17.00
CA THR A 92 -9.64 -6.98 16.84
C THR A 92 -9.49 -6.01 18.00
N LYS A 93 -10.45 -6.00 18.93
CA LYS A 93 -10.43 -5.13 20.12
C LYS A 93 -9.80 -5.85 21.31
N GLY A 94 -10.12 -7.13 21.46
CA GLY A 94 -9.69 -7.93 22.59
C GLY A 94 -10.27 -7.41 23.91
N GLN A 95 -9.78 -7.98 25.01
CA GLN A 95 -10.22 -7.67 26.37
C GLN A 95 -9.01 -7.58 27.29
N TYR A 96 -8.96 -6.58 28.16
CA TYR A 96 -7.90 -6.47 29.17
C TYR A 96 -8.18 -7.45 30.30
N THR A 97 -7.26 -8.38 30.54
CA THR A 97 -7.36 -9.37 31.61
C THR A 97 -6.49 -8.95 32.79
N GLY A 98 -7.12 -8.40 33.83
CA GLY A 98 -6.48 -8.01 35.09
C GLY A 98 -6.05 -6.54 35.17
N TYR A 99 -5.81 -6.06 36.40
CA TYR A 99 -5.51 -4.65 36.71
C TYR A 99 -4.16 -4.15 36.19
N THR A 100 -3.25 -5.02 35.78
CA THR A 100 -1.88 -4.70 35.33
C THR A 100 -1.63 -4.98 33.85
N SER A 101 -2.66 -5.37 33.08
CA SER A 101 -2.47 -5.68 31.65
C SER A 101 -2.20 -4.41 30.85
N GLN A 102 -1.08 -4.37 30.14
CA GLN A 102 -0.71 -3.28 29.23
C GLN A 102 -1.14 -3.51 27.78
N GLU A 103 -1.66 -4.70 27.48
CA GLU A 103 -2.16 -5.08 26.16
C GLU A 103 -3.49 -5.86 26.27
N PRO A 104 -4.37 -5.78 25.25
CA PRO A 104 -5.56 -6.61 25.20
C PRO A 104 -5.22 -8.08 24.92
N SER A 105 -6.04 -8.97 25.45
CA SER A 105 -6.00 -10.41 25.20
C SER A 105 -7.18 -10.86 24.34
N PHE A 106 -6.97 -11.94 23.59
CA PHE A 106 -7.89 -12.47 22.57
C PHE A 106 -8.17 -13.95 22.85
N PRO A 107 -8.89 -14.27 23.95
CA PRO A 107 -9.25 -15.65 24.26
C PRO A 107 -10.15 -16.21 23.18
N ASP A 108 -9.83 -17.41 22.68
CA ASP A 108 -10.61 -18.14 21.67
C ASP A 108 -10.96 -17.34 20.42
N ASN A 109 -10.00 -16.55 19.93
CA ASN A 109 -10.21 -15.75 18.72
C ASN A 109 -9.92 -16.55 17.45
N TYR A 110 -10.97 -17.12 16.85
CA TYR A 110 -10.89 -17.83 15.59
C TYR A 110 -11.28 -16.90 14.43
N ILE A 111 -10.67 -17.13 13.27
CA ILE A 111 -11.05 -16.43 12.04
C ILE A 111 -12.31 -17.11 11.48
N GLU A 112 -13.41 -16.35 11.42
CA GLU A 112 -14.69 -16.80 10.88
C GLU A 112 -14.84 -16.40 9.41
N TYR A 113 -15.05 -17.38 8.53
CA TYR A 113 -15.40 -17.11 7.14
C TYR A 113 -16.84 -16.58 7.00
N ARG A 114 -17.01 -15.52 6.21
CA ARG A 114 -18.31 -14.93 5.91
C ARG A 114 -18.67 -15.14 4.43
N ALA A 115 -19.52 -16.13 4.18
CA ALA A 115 -19.93 -16.53 2.83
C ALA A 115 -20.55 -15.39 2.02
N LYS A 116 -21.57 -14.73 2.57
CA LYS A 116 -22.35 -13.71 1.85
C LYS A 116 -21.50 -12.58 1.23
N PRO A 117 -20.65 -11.86 1.97
CA PRO A 117 -19.84 -10.78 1.38
C PRO A 117 -18.81 -11.31 0.36
N ASN A 118 -18.21 -12.49 0.59
CA ASN A 118 -17.28 -13.09 -0.36
C ASN A 118 -17.98 -13.48 -1.67
N GLU A 119 -19.11 -14.19 -1.59
CA GLU A 119 -19.90 -14.59 -2.77
C GLU A 119 -20.42 -13.37 -3.55
N GLN A 120 -20.83 -12.30 -2.86
CA GLN A 120 -21.23 -11.04 -3.50
C GLN A 120 -20.07 -10.41 -4.27
N PHE A 121 -18.85 -10.43 -3.72
CA PHE A 121 -17.67 -9.94 -4.42
C PHE A 121 -17.32 -10.83 -5.62
N LEU A 122 -17.31 -12.16 -5.45
CA LEU A 122 -17.02 -13.12 -6.52
C LEU A 122 -18.03 -13.05 -7.68
N ALA A 123 -19.29 -12.74 -7.40
CA ALA A 123 -20.34 -12.57 -8.39
C ALA A 123 -20.35 -11.18 -9.06
N ALA A 124 -19.61 -10.21 -8.52
CA ALA A 124 -19.49 -8.88 -9.13
C ALA A 124 -18.66 -8.95 -10.42
N LYS A 125 -18.87 -7.96 -11.31
CA LYS A 125 -18.06 -7.80 -12.53
C LYS A 125 -16.60 -7.56 -12.18
N ALA A 126 -15.68 -7.93 -13.07
CA ALA A 126 -14.24 -7.73 -12.87
C ALA A 126 -13.90 -6.25 -12.59
N ALA A 127 -14.57 -5.31 -13.27
CA ALA A 127 -14.42 -3.88 -13.03
C ALA A 127 -14.92 -3.46 -11.63
N ASP A 128 -16.00 -4.06 -11.13
CA ASP A 128 -16.56 -3.76 -9.81
C ASP A 128 -15.68 -4.35 -8.68
N GLN A 129 -15.12 -5.54 -8.90
CA GLN A 129 -14.13 -6.15 -8.00
C GLN A 129 -12.89 -5.26 -7.89
N GLU A 130 -12.33 -4.84 -9.03
CA GLU A 130 -11.17 -3.95 -9.09
C GLU A 130 -11.44 -2.60 -8.39
N SER A 131 -12.59 -1.99 -8.69
CA SER A 131 -13.01 -0.73 -8.07
C SER A 131 -13.19 -0.87 -6.55
N THR A 132 -13.69 -2.01 -6.08
CA THR A 132 -13.84 -2.30 -4.65
C THR A 132 -12.48 -2.38 -3.94
N LEU A 133 -11.52 -3.11 -4.53
CA LEU A 133 -10.15 -3.19 -4.01
C LEU A 133 -9.47 -1.82 -3.99
N LEU A 134 -9.52 -1.10 -5.12
CA LEU A 134 -8.96 0.24 -5.23
C LEU A 134 -9.57 1.20 -4.20
N LYS A 135 -10.90 1.22 -4.07
CA LYS A 135 -11.59 2.08 -3.12
C LYS A 135 -11.16 1.76 -1.69
N MET A 136 -11.06 0.49 -1.32
CA MET A 136 -10.64 0.10 0.02
C MET A 136 -9.19 0.57 0.30
N LEU A 137 -8.25 0.30 -0.60
CA LEU A 137 -6.84 0.69 -0.45
C LEU A 137 -6.65 2.21 -0.39
N VAL A 138 -7.41 2.98 -1.20
CA VAL A 138 -7.35 4.45 -1.17
C VAL A 138 -7.75 5.03 0.18
N HIS A 139 -8.63 4.38 0.94
CA HIS A 139 -9.03 4.85 2.27
C HIS A 139 -8.17 4.28 3.41
N GLN A 140 -7.35 3.27 3.13
CA GLN A 140 -6.47 2.65 4.13
C GLN A 140 -5.37 3.61 4.55
N GLY A 141 -4.93 3.57 5.82
CA GLY A 141 -3.80 4.36 6.31
C GLY A 141 -4.10 5.86 6.40
N GLN A 142 -4.28 6.37 7.61
CA GLN A 142 -4.44 7.81 7.90
C GLN A 142 -3.45 8.22 8.99
N GLY A 143 -3.09 9.50 9.05
CA GLY A 143 -2.20 10.03 10.10
C GLY A 143 -0.89 9.25 10.18
N SER A 144 -0.64 8.60 11.32
CA SER A 144 0.56 7.78 11.55
C SER A 144 0.65 6.51 10.70
N ALA A 145 -0.44 6.11 10.05
CA ALA A 145 -0.47 4.97 9.13
C ALA A 145 -0.42 5.38 7.66
N SER A 146 -0.17 6.66 7.36
CA SER A 146 0.03 7.11 5.97
C SER A 146 1.44 6.83 5.46
N GLU A 147 1.62 7.02 4.16
CA GLU A 147 2.86 6.87 3.39
C GLU A 147 3.99 7.77 3.90
N PHE A 148 3.67 8.78 4.72
CA PHE A 148 4.71 9.58 5.37
C PHE A 148 5.44 8.83 6.46
N TYR A 149 4.80 7.90 7.16
CA TYR A 149 5.33 7.33 8.41
C TYR A 149 5.47 5.82 8.37
N ARG A 150 4.63 5.13 7.58
CA ARG A 150 4.71 3.69 7.42
C ARG A 150 5.25 3.34 6.05
N GLN A 151 6.25 2.46 6.06
CA GLN A 151 6.70 1.76 4.88
C GLN A 151 5.54 0.93 4.30
N GLY A 152 5.38 0.96 2.98
CA GLY A 152 4.39 0.15 2.28
C GLY A 152 4.74 -1.34 2.36
N VAL A 153 3.74 -2.22 2.25
CA VAL A 153 3.95 -3.69 2.34
C VAL A 153 4.90 -4.22 1.26
N LEU A 154 4.94 -3.59 0.08
CA LEU A 154 5.87 -3.90 -1.01
C LEU A 154 6.99 -2.84 -1.15
N GLY A 155 7.00 -1.85 -0.26
CA GLY A 155 7.88 -0.70 -0.33
C GLY A 155 9.22 -0.98 0.33
N ARG A 156 10.25 -0.26 -0.14
CA ARG A 156 11.60 -0.27 0.42
C ARG A 156 11.93 1.03 1.14
N LEU A 157 11.09 2.06 0.96
CA LEU A 157 11.37 3.39 1.48
C LEU A 157 10.77 3.59 2.86
N GLU A 158 11.63 4.01 3.77
CA GLU A 158 11.25 4.33 5.13
C GLU A 158 10.51 5.67 5.20
N GLY A 159 9.66 5.80 6.21
CA GLY A 159 8.91 7.02 6.52
C GLY A 159 9.65 7.93 7.50
N PHE A 160 9.12 9.14 7.66
CA PHE A 160 9.45 10.05 8.75
C PHE A 160 9.17 9.40 10.12
N ASN A 161 9.81 9.95 11.14
CA ASN A 161 9.56 9.58 12.53
C ASN A 161 8.09 9.84 12.91
N GLN A 162 7.46 8.85 13.56
CA GLN A 162 6.05 8.90 13.97
C GLN A 162 5.69 10.07 14.90
N TRP A 163 6.66 10.71 15.55
CA TRP A 163 6.43 11.86 16.41
C TRP A 163 5.62 12.98 15.71
N GLY A 164 5.94 13.27 14.44
CA GLY A 164 5.25 14.29 13.64
C GLY A 164 3.81 13.96 13.22
N SER A 165 3.38 12.71 13.41
CA SER A 165 2.14 12.18 12.81
C SER A 165 0.85 12.70 13.45
N ALA A 166 0.90 13.20 14.69
CA ALA A 166 -0.26 13.63 15.46
C ALA A 166 -0.35 15.16 15.65
N ILE A 167 0.64 15.91 15.15
CA ILE A 167 0.78 17.35 15.36
C ILE A 167 0.67 18.13 14.04
N GLY A 168 0.68 19.46 14.09
CA GLY A 168 0.72 20.35 12.93
C GLY A 168 -0.36 20.10 11.89
N VAL A 169 0.07 19.90 10.63
CA VAL A 169 -0.84 19.75 9.48
C VAL A 169 -1.46 18.35 9.36
N MET A 170 -0.81 17.34 9.93
CA MET A 170 -1.11 15.93 9.70
C MET A 170 -2.57 15.51 10.00
N PRO A 171 -3.18 15.90 11.13
CA PRO A 171 -4.56 15.51 11.46
C PRO A 171 -5.62 16.09 10.52
N ARG A 172 -5.26 17.02 9.63
CA ARG A 172 -6.18 17.72 8.73
C ARG A 172 -6.03 17.30 7.27
N LEU A 173 -5.05 16.47 6.93
CA LEU A 173 -4.82 16.03 5.56
C LEU A 173 -5.85 14.96 5.14
N ASP A 174 -6.36 15.09 3.92
CA ASP A 174 -7.26 14.13 3.29
C ASP A 174 -6.44 13.22 2.36
N PHE A 175 -5.79 12.21 2.93
CA PHE A 175 -5.01 11.23 2.16
C PHE A 175 -5.84 10.53 1.06
N PRO A 176 -7.10 10.13 1.29
CA PRO A 176 -7.92 9.55 0.24
C PRO A 176 -8.12 10.49 -0.96
N ALA A 177 -8.32 11.78 -0.75
CA ALA A 177 -8.41 12.75 -1.84
C ALA A 177 -7.08 12.88 -2.59
N VAL A 178 -5.96 12.96 -1.87
CA VAL A 178 -4.61 13.05 -2.45
C VAL A 178 -4.27 11.82 -3.28
N ARG A 179 -4.53 10.62 -2.77
CA ARG A 179 -4.28 9.36 -3.50
C ARG A 179 -5.08 9.29 -4.79
N ARG A 180 -6.36 9.66 -4.76
CA ARG A 180 -7.18 9.72 -5.98
C ARG A 180 -6.63 10.72 -6.99
N PHE A 181 -6.23 11.90 -6.52
CA PHE A 181 -5.61 12.91 -7.36
C PHE A 181 -4.35 12.37 -8.04
N LEU A 182 -3.44 11.75 -7.29
CA LEU A 182 -2.21 11.18 -7.85
C LEU A 182 -2.48 9.99 -8.79
N LEU A 183 -3.44 9.11 -8.47
CA LEU A 183 -3.85 8.03 -9.39
C LEU A 183 -4.39 8.59 -10.72
N GLY A 184 -5.20 9.65 -10.65
CA GLY A 184 -5.70 10.33 -11.85
C GLY A 184 -4.56 10.92 -12.68
N LEU A 185 -3.62 11.60 -12.02
CA LEU A 185 -2.44 12.16 -12.68
C LEU A 185 -1.56 11.07 -13.32
N LEU A 186 -1.36 9.94 -12.64
CA LEU A 186 -0.63 8.80 -13.20
C LEU A 186 -1.33 8.20 -14.42
N ALA A 187 -2.67 8.23 -14.50
CA ALA A 187 -3.41 7.69 -15.65
C ALA A 187 -3.23 8.53 -16.93
N GLU A 188 -2.81 9.79 -16.80
CA GLU A 188 -2.45 10.69 -17.91
C GLU A 188 -1.04 10.45 -18.44
N CYS A 189 -0.20 9.67 -17.73
CA CYS A 189 1.13 9.29 -18.18
C CYS A 189 1.08 8.41 -19.44
N PRO A 190 2.14 8.44 -20.28
CA PRO A 190 2.31 7.43 -21.31
C PRO A 190 2.48 6.04 -20.68
N CYS A 191 1.65 5.10 -21.10
CA CYS A 191 1.70 3.73 -20.59
C CYS A 191 2.90 2.97 -21.18
N GLY A 192 3.45 2.04 -20.40
CA GLY A 192 4.54 1.16 -20.83
C GLY A 192 5.92 1.84 -20.94
N GLN A 193 6.03 3.13 -20.66
CA GLN A 193 7.29 3.86 -20.68
C GLN A 193 7.83 4.07 -19.26
N TRP A 194 9.15 3.93 -19.09
CA TRP A 194 9.83 4.29 -17.85
C TRP A 194 9.98 5.81 -17.77
N LEU A 195 9.49 6.37 -16.68
CA LEU A 195 9.39 7.80 -16.42
C LEU A 195 10.16 8.16 -15.14
N SER A 196 10.80 9.33 -15.15
CA SER A 196 11.58 9.83 -14.02
C SER A 196 10.68 10.32 -12.88
N THR A 197 10.88 9.77 -11.68
CA THR A 197 10.18 10.22 -10.47
C THR A 197 10.52 11.68 -10.14
N ALA A 198 11.77 12.09 -10.33
CA ALA A 198 12.18 13.48 -10.10
C ALA A 198 11.41 14.45 -11.00
N SER A 199 11.20 14.10 -12.27
CA SER A 199 10.43 14.93 -13.19
C SER A 199 8.93 14.97 -12.87
N LEU A 200 8.37 13.90 -12.28
CA LEU A 200 7.02 13.90 -11.72
C LEU A 200 6.91 14.84 -10.52
N VAL A 201 7.88 14.79 -9.59
CA VAL A 201 7.94 15.69 -8.44
C VAL A 201 8.07 17.14 -8.89
N GLU A 202 8.92 17.42 -9.88
CA GLU A 202 9.05 18.75 -10.47
C GLU A 202 7.75 19.22 -11.14
N HIS A 203 7.06 18.34 -11.87
CA HIS A 203 5.75 18.65 -12.45
C HIS A 203 4.73 19.04 -11.37
N LEU A 204 4.67 18.27 -10.27
CA LEU A 204 3.81 18.58 -9.14
C LEU A 204 4.22 19.89 -8.45
N LYS A 205 5.50 20.17 -8.27
CA LYS A 205 6.01 21.42 -7.70
C LYS A 205 5.58 22.64 -8.52
N ASN A 206 5.62 22.52 -9.85
CA ASN A 206 5.35 23.62 -10.76
C ASN A 206 3.85 23.86 -11.03
N HIS A 207 3.03 22.80 -11.06
CA HIS A 207 1.62 22.90 -11.46
C HIS A 207 0.63 22.61 -10.32
N HIS A 208 1.06 21.88 -9.30
CA HIS A 208 0.20 21.37 -8.23
C HIS A 208 0.85 21.49 -6.84
N ARG A 209 1.59 22.58 -6.58
CA ARG A 209 2.43 22.78 -5.37
C ARG A 209 1.76 22.49 -4.02
N TYR A 210 0.43 22.59 -3.98
CA TYR A 210 -0.38 22.43 -2.76
C TYR A 210 -1.33 21.23 -2.83
N PHE A 211 -1.02 20.21 -3.64
CA PHE A 211 -1.88 19.03 -3.82
C PHE A 211 -2.05 18.21 -2.55
N LEU A 212 -0.98 18.12 -1.72
CA LEU A 212 -0.96 17.35 -0.48
C LEU A 212 -1.17 18.25 0.73
N ILE A 213 -0.30 19.24 0.93
CA ILE A 213 -0.40 20.19 2.04
C ILE A 213 -0.83 21.56 1.50
N PRO A 214 -1.99 22.10 1.93
CA PRO A 214 -2.49 23.39 1.46
C PRO A 214 -1.51 24.54 1.73
N ALA A 215 -1.55 25.59 0.90
CA ALA A 215 -0.74 26.80 1.09
C ALA A 215 -0.99 27.51 2.43
N LYS A 216 -2.22 27.41 2.95
CA LYS A 216 -2.63 27.95 4.26
C LYS A 216 -3.28 26.82 5.06
N PRO A 217 -2.48 25.90 5.63
CA PRO A 217 -3.04 24.77 6.36
C PRO A 217 -3.69 25.25 7.66
N ARG A 218 -4.66 24.49 8.13
CA ARG A 218 -5.31 24.75 9.43
C ARG A 218 -4.56 24.01 10.51
N PHE A 219 -4.16 24.72 11.56
CA PHE A 219 -3.47 24.15 12.71
C PHE A 219 -4.41 23.99 13.90
N LYS A 220 -4.08 23.07 14.81
CA LYS A 220 -4.86 22.87 16.04
C LYS A 220 -4.54 23.94 17.10
N ASN A 221 -3.30 24.41 17.13
CA ASN A 221 -2.81 25.38 18.10
C ASN A 221 -1.83 26.38 17.43
N GLU A 222 -1.48 27.45 18.15
CA GLU A 222 -0.55 28.47 17.64
C GLU A 222 0.90 27.99 17.54
N HIS A 223 1.30 27.00 18.36
CA HIS A 223 2.65 26.46 18.34
C HIS A 223 2.94 25.77 17.00
N ASP A 224 2.03 24.87 16.60
CA ASP A 224 2.01 24.19 15.31
C ASP A 224 2.02 25.19 14.14
N ALA A 225 1.29 26.29 14.28
CA ALA A 225 1.24 27.33 13.25
C ALA A 225 2.57 28.06 13.07
N ARG A 226 3.39 28.17 14.13
CA ARG A 226 4.74 28.76 14.05
C ARG A 226 5.71 27.86 13.30
N SER A 227 5.57 26.54 13.43
CA SER A 227 6.40 25.57 12.71
C SER A 227 6.07 25.49 11.21
N GLY A 228 4.91 26.04 10.81
CA GLY A 228 4.54 26.22 9.40
C GLY A 228 4.17 24.93 8.68
N ARG A 229 4.16 24.96 7.34
CA ARG A 229 3.64 23.89 6.49
C ARG A 229 4.38 22.56 6.65
N TYR A 230 5.70 22.64 6.86
CA TYR A 230 6.59 21.47 6.96
C TYR A 230 7.08 21.17 8.37
N GLY A 231 6.58 21.89 9.39
CA GLY A 231 7.07 21.84 10.76
C GLY A 231 6.95 20.51 11.50
N ASN A 232 6.35 19.48 10.89
CA ASN A 232 6.21 18.14 11.45
C ASN A 232 7.20 17.13 10.86
N PHE A 233 7.88 17.52 9.79
CA PHE A 233 8.71 16.63 8.99
C PHE A 233 10.15 17.00 9.30
N HIS A 234 10.81 16.12 10.02
CA HIS A 234 12.20 16.28 10.40
C HIS A 234 13.03 15.21 9.72
N GLU A 235 14.23 15.60 9.32
CA GLU A 235 15.25 14.70 8.85
C GLU A 235 16.29 14.45 9.93
N SER A 236 17.09 13.43 9.73
CA SER A 236 18.08 12.97 10.69
C SER A 236 19.17 12.15 10.00
N LYS A 237 20.18 11.78 10.78
CA LYS A 237 21.23 10.84 10.33
C LYS A 237 20.83 9.37 10.48
N ASP A 238 19.80 9.09 11.28
CA ASP A 238 19.31 7.74 11.58
C ASP A 238 17.78 7.72 11.73
N ALA A 239 17.20 6.52 11.86
CA ALA A 239 15.75 6.33 11.83
C ALA A 239 14.96 6.98 12.97
N TRP A 240 15.61 7.30 14.09
CA TRP A 240 14.96 7.77 15.31
C TRP A 240 15.21 9.24 15.59
N GLY A 241 16.15 9.86 14.87
CA GLY A 241 16.45 11.27 14.97
C GLY A 241 15.35 12.20 14.44
N HIS A 242 15.49 13.48 14.77
CA HIS A 242 14.62 14.59 14.34
C HIS A 242 15.37 15.92 14.39
N GLU A 243 16.70 15.91 14.17
CA GLU A 243 17.57 17.05 14.43
C GLU A 243 17.55 18.10 13.30
N ILE A 244 17.07 17.74 12.11
CA ILE A 244 17.12 18.59 10.93
C ILE A 244 15.71 19.03 10.57
N ASP A 245 15.43 20.31 10.80
CA ASP A 245 14.17 20.92 10.38
C ASP A 245 14.10 21.10 8.86
N VAL A 246 12.89 20.96 8.31
CA VAL A 246 12.59 21.26 6.92
C VAL A 246 11.68 22.49 6.88
N HIS A 247 12.09 23.54 6.18
CA HIS A 247 11.29 24.75 6.04
C HIS A 247 10.73 24.88 4.62
N GLU A 248 9.56 25.51 4.50
CA GLU A 248 8.96 25.78 3.18
C GLU A 248 9.79 26.76 2.34
N SER A 249 10.53 27.64 2.99
CA SER A 249 11.44 28.58 2.34
C SER A 249 12.68 27.91 1.75
N ASP A 250 12.96 26.65 2.12
CA ASP A 250 14.12 25.93 1.60
C ASP A 250 13.93 25.69 0.09
N PRO A 251 14.98 25.88 -0.74
CA PRO A 251 14.89 25.68 -2.19
C PRO A 251 14.37 24.29 -2.60
N ASP A 252 14.70 23.26 -1.80
CA ASP A 252 14.31 21.86 -1.97
C ASP A 252 13.27 21.39 -0.93
N GLY A 253 12.60 22.30 -0.22
CA GLY A 253 11.64 21.94 0.83
C GLY A 253 10.47 21.10 0.32
N PHE A 254 9.99 21.37 -0.90
CA PHE A 254 8.92 20.58 -1.54
C PHE A 254 9.38 19.14 -1.82
N GLU A 255 10.58 18.98 -2.38
CA GLU A 255 11.17 17.68 -2.67
C GLU A 255 11.38 16.89 -1.37
N ARG A 256 11.83 17.56 -0.31
CA ARG A 256 12.05 16.93 1.00
C ARG A 256 10.75 16.44 1.65
N VAL A 257 9.60 17.10 1.46
CA VAL A 257 8.34 16.66 2.07
C VAL A 257 7.42 15.97 1.06
N GLU A 258 6.77 16.73 0.16
CA GLU A 258 5.85 16.18 -0.83
C GLU A 258 6.54 15.26 -1.85
N GLY A 259 7.82 15.52 -2.18
CA GLY A 259 8.59 14.62 -3.05
C GLY A 259 8.78 13.23 -2.44
N ARG A 260 9.12 13.15 -1.15
CA ARG A 260 9.15 11.87 -0.43
C ARG A 260 7.79 11.19 -0.41
N TYR A 261 6.71 11.94 -0.18
CA TYR A 261 5.37 11.38 -0.24
C TYR A 261 5.07 10.74 -1.59
N VAL A 262 5.44 11.39 -2.70
CA VAL A 262 5.27 10.83 -4.06
C VAL A 262 6.02 9.51 -4.21
N GLU A 263 7.28 9.44 -3.76
CA GLU A 263 8.05 8.18 -3.79
C GLU A 263 7.34 7.05 -3.02
N ARG A 264 6.89 7.30 -1.78
CA ARG A 264 6.23 6.27 -0.96
C ARG A 264 4.83 5.93 -1.47
N PHE A 265 4.12 6.92 -2.04
CA PHE A 265 2.84 6.68 -2.69
C PHE A 265 2.97 5.73 -3.87
N LEU A 266 4.03 5.86 -4.68
CA LEU A 266 4.29 4.94 -5.79
C LEU A 266 4.50 3.50 -5.31
N GLU A 267 5.06 3.29 -4.11
CA GLU A 267 5.20 1.96 -3.47
C GLU A 267 3.91 1.42 -2.82
N GLY A 268 2.89 2.28 -2.67
CA GLY A 268 1.64 1.95 -2.00
C GLY A 268 0.60 1.37 -2.95
N VAL A 269 -0.57 2.00 -2.98
CA VAL A 269 -1.74 1.57 -3.79
C VAL A 269 -1.39 1.25 -5.26
N PRO A 270 -0.62 2.09 -5.98
CA PRO A 270 -0.28 1.83 -7.37
C PRO A 270 0.54 0.54 -7.56
N LEU A 271 1.52 0.27 -6.67
CA LEU A 271 2.36 -0.92 -6.76
C LEU A 271 1.60 -2.19 -6.37
N VAL A 272 0.87 -2.14 -5.26
CA VAL A 272 0.06 -3.28 -4.75
C VAL A 272 -0.97 -3.74 -5.78
N LEU A 273 -1.60 -2.82 -6.51
CA LEU A 273 -2.54 -3.16 -7.57
C LEU A 273 -1.88 -3.45 -8.92
N ARG A 274 -0.54 -3.38 -9.02
CA ARG A 274 0.24 -3.52 -10.25
C ARG A 274 -0.20 -2.53 -11.34
N TYR A 275 -0.50 -1.31 -10.92
CA TYR A 275 -0.75 -0.17 -11.80
C TYR A 275 0.54 0.53 -12.22
N VAL A 276 1.59 0.38 -11.41
CA VAL A 276 2.92 0.84 -11.75
C VAL A 276 3.95 -0.26 -11.49
N ASP A 277 5.01 -0.24 -12.28
CA ASP A 277 6.29 -0.83 -11.92
C ASP A 277 7.22 0.27 -11.40
N VAL A 278 8.17 -0.07 -10.55
CA VAL A 278 9.10 0.89 -9.93
C VAL A 278 10.55 0.42 -10.07
N ALA A 279 11.48 1.37 -10.12
CA ALA A 279 12.91 1.11 -10.17
C ALA A 279 13.67 2.05 -9.24
N TYR A 280 14.61 1.49 -8.50
CA TYR A 280 15.35 2.17 -7.45
C TYR A 280 16.80 2.44 -7.84
N ALA A 281 17.38 3.47 -7.24
CA ALA A 281 18.83 3.59 -7.18
C ALA A 281 19.42 2.41 -6.39
N ARG A 282 20.49 1.80 -6.90
CA ARG A 282 21.19 0.69 -6.21
C ARG A 282 21.76 1.08 -4.85
N LYS A 283 21.98 2.38 -4.63
CA LYS A 283 22.40 2.97 -3.36
C LYS A 283 21.64 4.27 -3.15
N PRO A 284 21.28 4.61 -1.90
CA PRO A 284 20.70 5.91 -1.59
C PRO A 284 21.60 7.05 -2.09
N PRO A 285 21.06 8.05 -2.81
CA PRO A 285 21.86 9.18 -3.31
C PRO A 285 22.42 10.07 -2.20
N ARG A 286 21.74 10.12 -1.05
CA ARG A 286 22.11 10.92 0.11
C ARG A 286 22.01 10.07 1.38
N ALA A 287 22.96 10.24 2.29
CA ALA A 287 22.95 9.64 3.62
C ALA A 287 22.09 10.51 4.57
N ILE A 288 20.78 10.55 4.30
CA ILE A 288 19.80 11.27 5.10
C ILE A 288 18.58 10.39 5.35
N TYR A 289 18.01 10.49 6.54
CA TYR A 289 16.81 9.77 6.92
C TYR A 289 15.62 10.75 7.06
N PRO A 290 14.42 10.41 6.55
CA PRO A 290 14.16 9.28 5.68
C PRO A 290 14.82 9.46 4.29
N PRO A 291 15.11 8.39 3.54
CA PRO A 291 15.81 8.48 2.25
C PRO A 291 15.06 9.36 1.22
N LEU A 292 15.79 10.09 0.38
CA LEU A 292 15.22 10.91 -0.70
C LEU A 292 15.87 10.54 -2.04
N GLY A 293 15.09 10.51 -3.10
CA GLY A 293 15.54 10.19 -4.45
C GLY A 293 15.92 8.72 -4.60
N CYS A 294 15.36 7.81 -3.81
CA CYS A 294 15.70 6.39 -3.92
C CYS A 294 14.88 5.70 -5.00
N LEU A 295 13.60 6.02 -5.14
CA LEU A 295 12.76 5.57 -6.25
C LEU A 295 12.98 6.51 -7.45
N GLN A 296 13.79 6.08 -8.41
CA GLN A 296 14.28 6.90 -9.51
C GLN A 296 13.34 6.90 -10.71
N ALA A 297 12.66 5.77 -10.95
CA ALA A 297 11.77 5.64 -12.09
C ALA A 297 10.53 4.82 -11.78
N PHE A 298 9.47 5.07 -12.55
CA PHE A 298 8.23 4.30 -12.52
C PHE A 298 7.72 4.08 -13.95
N ARG A 299 6.94 3.03 -14.16
CA ARG A 299 6.28 2.75 -15.43
C ARG A 299 4.81 2.48 -15.20
N VAL A 300 3.94 3.23 -15.87
CA VAL A 300 2.48 3.09 -15.71
C VAL A 300 1.95 1.98 -16.62
N SER A 301 1.11 1.11 -16.06
CA SER A 301 0.38 0.08 -16.77
C SER A 301 -0.92 0.63 -17.37
N ASP A 302 -1.31 0.13 -18.54
CA ASP A 302 -2.62 0.41 -19.16
C ASP A 302 -3.79 0.05 -18.24
N ARG A 303 -3.57 -0.91 -17.31
CA ARG A 303 -4.57 -1.34 -16.34
C ARG A 303 -5.05 -0.19 -15.46
N LEU A 304 -4.18 0.75 -15.08
CA LEU A 304 -4.58 1.89 -14.24
C LEU A 304 -5.70 2.69 -14.91
N ARG A 305 -5.48 3.08 -16.17
CA ARG A 305 -6.47 3.85 -16.93
C ARG A 305 -7.78 3.09 -17.07
N ARG A 306 -7.72 1.80 -17.43
CA ARG A 306 -8.91 0.95 -17.55
C ARG A 306 -9.65 0.80 -16.22
N ALA A 307 -8.95 0.66 -15.10
CA ALA A 307 -9.56 0.56 -13.78
C ALA A 307 -10.30 1.84 -13.41
N LEU A 308 -9.69 3.01 -13.60
CA LEU A 308 -10.33 4.30 -13.31
C LEU A 308 -11.53 4.58 -14.23
N GLU A 309 -11.51 4.07 -15.46
CA GLU A 309 -12.62 4.18 -16.42
C GLU A 309 -13.71 3.11 -16.24
N GLY A 310 -13.53 2.13 -15.34
CA GLY A 310 -14.45 1.01 -15.16
C GLY A 310 -14.48 0.04 -16.35
N ARG A 311 -13.35 -0.10 -17.05
CA ARG A 311 -13.19 -0.87 -18.31
C ARG A 311 -12.28 -2.09 -18.16
N ILE A 312 -12.19 -2.68 -16.98
CA ILE A 312 -11.50 -3.96 -16.80
C ILE A 312 -12.28 -5.04 -17.55
N ALA A 313 -11.57 -5.82 -18.38
CA ALA A 313 -12.21 -6.85 -19.19
C ALA A 313 -12.65 -8.05 -18.35
N GLU A 314 -13.86 -8.56 -18.61
CA GLU A 314 -14.32 -9.81 -18.02
C GLU A 314 -13.48 -11.01 -18.49
N PRO A 315 -13.25 -12.02 -17.63
CA PRO A 315 -12.62 -13.27 -18.03
C PRO A 315 -13.35 -13.93 -19.20
N ARG A 316 -12.60 -14.41 -20.19
CA ARG A 316 -13.10 -15.23 -21.29
C ARG A 316 -12.80 -16.69 -21.01
N VAL A 317 -13.85 -17.51 -20.97
CA VAL A 317 -13.74 -18.95 -20.74
C VAL A 317 -14.04 -19.68 -22.04
N THR A 318 -13.13 -20.54 -22.47
CA THR A 318 -13.32 -21.41 -23.64
C THR A 318 -13.14 -22.85 -23.21
N VAL A 319 -14.16 -23.68 -23.45
CA VAL A 319 -14.09 -25.14 -23.22
C VAL A 319 -13.77 -25.80 -24.54
N THR A 320 -12.66 -26.54 -24.60
CA THR A 320 -12.28 -27.28 -25.81
C THR A 320 -13.15 -28.53 -25.97
N PRO A 321 -13.22 -29.11 -27.19
CA PRO A 321 -13.89 -30.41 -27.40
C PRO A 321 -13.33 -31.55 -26.54
N ASN A 322 -12.10 -31.42 -26.03
CA ASN A 322 -11.46 -32.38 -25.13
C ASN A 322 -11.79 -32.12 -23.65
N PHE A 323 -12.72 -31.19 -23.35
CA PHE A 323 -13.09 -30.75 -22.01
C PHE A 323 -11.99 -29.97 -21.24
N ASP A 324 -10.95 -29.51 -21.93
CA ASP A 324 -9.98 -28.57 -21.32
C ASP A 324 -10.60 -27.17 -21.22
N VAL A 325 -10.43 -26.51 -20.07
CA VAL A 325 -10.93 -25.15 -19.82
C VAL A 325 -9.79 -24.14 -19.95
N HIS A 326 -9.89 -23.24 -20.92
CA HIS A 326 -8.98 -22.11 -21.07
C HIS A 326 -9.63 -20.83 -20.55
N VAL A 327 -9.01 -20.21 -19.55
CA VAL A 327 -9.43 -18.92 -19.00
C VAL A 327 -8.43 -17.84 -19.39
N ILE A 328 -8.88 -16.83 -20.13
CA ILE A 328 -8.11 -15.64 -20.48
C ILE A 328 -8.68 -14.46 -19.70
N ALA A 329 -7.90 -13.88 -18.81
CA ALA A 329 -8.35 -12.77 -17.97
C ALA A 329 -7.26 -11.72 -17.79
N GLU A 330 -7.68 -10.45 -17.68
CA GLU A 330 -6.77 -9.34 -17.35
C GLU A 330 -6.35 -9.37 -15.87
N THR A 331 -7.24 -9.85 -15.01
CA THR A 331 -7.06 -9.98 -13.56
C THR A 331 -7.31 -11.43 -13.13
N TYR A 332 -6.92 -11.79 -11.90
CA TYR A 332 -7.16 -13.13 -11.37
C TYR A 332 -8.67 -13.46 -11.41
N PRO A 333 -9.10 -14.49 -12.16
CA PRO A 333 -10.51 -14.72 -12.46
C PRO A 333 -11.21 -15.51 -11.35
N ALA A 334 -11.19 -15.01 -10.12
CA ALA A 334 -11.64 -15.73 -8.94
C ALA A 334 -13.08 -16.24 -9.03
N GLY A 335 -14.00 -15.42 -9.56
CA GLY A 335 -15.41 -15.81 -9.71
C GLY A 335 -15.61 -16.96 -10.70
N VAL A 336 -14.72 -17.12 -11.69
CA VAL A 336 -14.74 -18.27 -12.62
C VAL A 336 -14.12 -19.50 -11.97
N LEU A 337 -13.04 -19.33 -11.21
CA LEU A 337 -12.33 -20.44 -10.56
C LEU A 337 -13.06 -21.00 -9.33
N ALA A 338 -14.00 -20.24 -8.77
CA ALA A 338 -14.84 -20.65 -7.65
C ALA A 338 -16.08 -21.46 -8.06
N GLN A 339 -16.36 -21.58 -9.37
CA GLN A 339 -17.44 -22.39 -9.96
C GLN A 339 -16.90 -23.76 -10.38
#